data_AF-A0A4Z2FYU9-F1
#
_entry.id   AF-A0A4Z2FYU9-F1
#
_cell.length_a   1.000
_cell.length_b   1.000
_cell.length_c   1.000
_cell.angle_alpha   90.00
_cell.angle_beta   90.00
_cell.angle_gamma   90.00
#
_symmetry.space_group_name_H-M   'P 1'
#
loop_
_entity.id
_entity.type
_entity.pdbx_description
1 polymer ?
#
loop_
_entity_poly.entity_id
_entity_poly.type
_entity_poly.pdbx_seq_one_letter_code
_entity_poly.pdbx_strand_id
1 'polypeptide(L)'
;MDNLQTEMLEIEFLTYSKGMTTISEVDFAKILLRFTNVENINAYLENVRHCIPDEKGITFDEFRSFFQFLNNLEDFAIAMQMYNFASRSIGQDEFARAVYVATGLKLTRHLVHTIFKIFDVDHDDQLSYKEFIGIMKDRLHRGARVKARHHTSFSGCVRSGPWRQVHQLWRRYKEKL
;
A
#
# COMPACT_ATOMS: atom_id res chain seq x y z
N MET A 1 -6.27 18.16 18.64
CA MET A 1 -6.75 18.72 17.36
C MET A 1 -7.09 17.54 16.45
N ASP A 2 -8.02 16.70 16.89
CA ASP A 2 -8.20 15.34 16.36
C ASP A 2 -9.41 15.21 15.42
N ASN A 3 -10.16 16.29 15.24
CA ASN A 3 -11.46 16.24 14.58
C ASN A 3 -11.36 15.97 13.09
N LEU A 4 -10.59 16.75 12.32
CA LEU A 4 -10.60 16.63 10.86
C LEU A 4 -10.06 15.28 10.35
N GLN A 5 -8.97 14.78 10.94
CA GLN A 5 -8.42 13.47 10.56
C GLN A 5 -9.39 12.34 10.89
N THR A 6 -10.03 12.41 12.06
CA THR A 6 -11.02 11.41 12.49
C THR A 6 -12.25 11.46 11.59
N GLU A 7 -12.78 12.64 11.30
CA GLU A 7 -13.92 12.86 10.40
C GLU A 7 -13.61 12.34 8.99
N MET A 8 -12.40 12.59 8.46
CA MET A 8 -11.99 12.07 7.17
C MET A 8 -11.95 10.54 7.15
N LEU A 9 -11.43 9.92 8.20
CA LEU A 9 -11.41 8.46 8.34
C LEU A 9 -12.83 7.89 8.47
N GLU A 10 -13.72 8.59 9.18
CA GLU A 10 -15.12 8.20 9.35
C GLU A 10 -15.89 8.24 8.03
N ILE A 11 -15.72 9.30 7.24
CA ILE A 11 -16.30 9.39 5.89
C ILE A 11 -15.77 8.25 5.00
N GLU A 12 -14.46 7.97 5.06
CA GLU A 12 -13.84 6.87 4.32
C GLU A 12 -14.43 5.52 4.75
N PHE A 13 -14.58 5.28 6.05
CA PHE A 13 -15.19 4.05 6.58
C PHE A 13 -16.65 3.88 6.16
N LEU A 14 -17.48 4.92 6.33
CA LEU A 14 -18.91 4.89 6.00
C LEU A 14 -19.17 4.64 4.51
N THR A 15 -18.26 5.12 3.64
CA THR A 15 -18.34 4.87 2.19
C THR A 15 -18.28 3.37 1.88
N TYR A 16 -17.54 2.59 2.66
CA TYR A 16 -17.39 1.14 2.45
C TYR A 16 -18.34 0.32 3.32
N SER A 17 -18.73 0.80 4.50
CA SER A 17 -19.65 0.07 5.38
C SER A 17 -21.07 0.00 4.84
N LYS A 18 -21.45 0.93 3.93
CA LYS A 18 -22.76 0.95 3.27
C LYS A 18 -23.93 0.94 4.25
N GLY A 19 -23.77 1.62 5.39
CA GLY A 19 -24.76 1.70 6.46
C GLY A 19 -24.65 0.61 7.53
N MET A 20 -23.69 -0.32 7.40
CA MET A 20 -23.36 -1.31 8.42
C MET A 20 -22.41 -0.72 9.47
N THR A 21 -22.31 -1.38 10.62
CA THR A 21 -21.42 -1.00 11.74
C THR A 21 -19.96 -1.43 11.52
N THR A 22 -19.71 -2.31 10.54
CA THR A 22 -18.39 -2.85 10.19
C THR A 22 -18.19 -2.77 8.67
N ILE A 23 -16.92 -2.81 8.25
CA ILE A 23 -16.53 -3.08 6.86
C ILE A 23 -15.99 -4.50 6.75
N SER A 24 -16.15 -5.15 5.59
CA SER A 24 -15.51 -6.46 5.35
C SER A 24 -13.98 -6.32 5.36
N GLU A 25 -13.29 -7.40 5.69
CA GLU A 25 -11.83 -7.49 5.66
C GLU A 25 -11.30 -7.28 4.23
N VAL A 26 -12.07 -7.70 3.23
CA VAL A 26 -11.80 -7.45 1.81
C VAL A 26 -11.88 -5.96 1.48
N ASP A 27 -12.91 -5.26 1.98
CA ASP A 27 -13.04 -3.82 1.78
C ASP A 27 -11.97 -3.04 2.55
N PHE A 28 -11.60 -3.51 3.75
CA PHE A 28 -10.45 -2.98 4.47
C PHE A 28 -9.16 -3.12 3.65
N ALA A 29 -8.89 -4.29 3.07
CA ALA A 29 -7.74 -4.52 2.20
C ALA A 29 -7.74 -3.59 0.97
N LYS A 30 -8.89 -3.38 0.32
CA LYS A 30 -9.03 -2.42 -0.79
C LYS A 30 -8.66 -1.00 -0.35
N ILE A 31 -9.09 -0.59 0.83
CA ILE A 31 -8.78 0.75 1.37
C ILE A 31 -7.27 0.90 1.64
N LEU A 32 -6.62 -0.14 2.18
CA LEU A 32 -5.19 -0.13 2.44
C LEU A 32 -4.34 -0.08 1.17
N LEU A 33 -4.76 -0.80 0.14
CA LEU A 33 -4.04 -0.89 -1.14
C LEU A 33 -4.33 0.29 -2.08
N ARG A 34 -5.33 1.12 -1.76
CA ARG A 34 -5.65 2.31 -2.55
C ARG A 34 -4.48 3.31 -2.51
N PHE A 35 -4.11 3.85 -3.67
CA PHE A 35 -2.97 4.77 -3.84
C PHE A 35 -1.58 4.13 -3.63
N THR A 36 -1.49 2.80 -3.69
CA THR A 36 -0.21 2.08 -3.66
C THR A 36 0.21 1.69 -5.07
N ASN A 37 1.51 1.53 -5.32
CA ASN A 37 2.05 1.12 -6.63
C ASN A 37 2.16 -0.42 -6.78
N VAL A 38 1.37 -1.18 -6.04
CA VAL A 38 1.40 -2.65 -6.06
C VAL A 38 0.80 -3.14 -7.38
N GLU A 39 1.55 -3.94 -8.14
CA GLU A 39 1.14 -4.38 -9.48
C GLU A 39 -0.01 -5.39 -9.45
N ASN A 40 -0.10 -6.21 -8.39
CA ASN A 40 -1.05 -7.31 -8.31
C ASN A 40 -2.03 -7.19 -7.12
N ILE A 41 -2.80 -6.10 -7.07
CA ILE A 41 -3.82 -5.87 -6.02
C ILE A 41 -4.80 -7.05 -5.93
N ASN A 42 -5.16 -7.67 -7.05
CA ASN A 42 -6.11 -8.78 -7.06
C ASN A 42 -5.60 -9.99 -6.27
N ALA A 43 -4.31 -10.30 -6.32
CA ALA A 43 -3.75 -11.40 -5.51
C ALA A 43 -3.95 -11.17 -4.01
N TYR A 44 -3.71 -9.95 -3.52
CA TYR A 44 -3.95 -9.58 -2.12
C TYR A 44 -5.43 -9.77 -1.74
N LEU A 45 -6.36 -9.37 -2.61
CA LEU A 45 -7.79 -9.49 -2.34
C LEU A 45 -8.30 -10.94 -2.35
N GLU A 46 -7.80 -11.76 -3.27
CA GLU A 46 -8.14 -13.19 -3.32
C GLU A 46 -7.58 -13.92 -2.09
N ASN A 47 -6.36 -13.60 -1.65
CA ASN A 47 -5.78 -14.17 -0.43
C ASN A 47 -6.67 -13.92 0.78
N VAL A 48 -7.18 -12.69 0.95
CA VAL A 48 -8.10 -12.36 2.05
C VAL A 48 -9.40 -13.16 1.98
N ARG A 49 -10.00 -13.28 0.78
CA ARG A 49 -11.24 -14.04 0.58
C ARG A 49 -11.09 -15.51 0.94
N HIS A 50 -9.93 -16.11 0.65
CA HIS A 50 -9.68 -17.51 0.94
C HIS A 50 -9.27 -17.76 2.39
N CYS A 51 -8.49 -16.85 2.99
CA CYS A 51 -7.94 -17.04 4.33
C CYS A 51 -8.91 -16.61 5.46
N ILE A 52 -9.88 -15.74 5.17
CA ILE A 52 -10.85 -15.24 6.16
C ILE A 52 -12.27 -15.56 5.69
N PRO A 53 -12.71 -16.83 5.82
CA PRO A 53 -14.05 -17.24 5.39
C PRO A 53 -15.16 -16.76 6.35
N ASP A 54 -14.81 -16.46 7.60
CA ASP A 54 -15.74 -15.94 8.61
C ASP A 54 -15.52 -14.42 8.73
N GLU A 55 -16.34 -13.65 8.01
CA GLU A 55 -16.29 -12.18 7.97
C GLU A 55 -16.80 -11.61 9.29
N LYS A 56 -15.91 -11.45 10.26
CA LYS A 56 -16.22 -10.76 11.52
C LYS A 56 -16.42 -9.27 11.29
N GLY A 57 -15.71 -8.73 10.30
CA GLY A 57 -15.74 -7.32 9.92
C GLY A 57 -14.90 -6.45 10.83
N ILE A 58 -14.32 -5.41 10.23
CA ILE A 58 -13.49 -4.40 10.90
C ILE A 58 -14.40 -3.28 11.42
N THR A 59 -14.31 -3.02 12.72
CA THR A 59 -15.03 -1.91 13.37
C THR A 59 -14.38 -0.56 13.07
N PHE A 60 -15.11 0.54 13.27
CA PHE A 60 -14.52 1.87 13.10
C PHE A 60 -13.36 2.13 14.08
N ASP A 61 -13.44 1.62 15.31
CA ASP A 61 -12.36 1.77 16.29
C ASP A 61 -11.08 1.03 15.88
N GLU A 62 -11.20 -0.19 15.33
CA GLU A 62 -10.08 -0.94 14.76
C GLU A 62 -9.49 -0.20 13.55
N PHE A 63 -10.36 0.25 12.65
CA PHE A 63 -9.98 1.03 11.47
C PHE A 63 -9.20 2.29 11.88
N ARG A 64 -9.76 3.10 12.77
CA ARG A 64 -9.15 4.33 13.28
C ARG A 64 -7.83 4.06 13.98
N SER A 65 -7.77 3.04 14.85
CA SER A 65 -6.55 2.67 15.58
C SER A 65 -5.43 2.28 14.61
N PHE A 66 -5.75 1.56 13.53
CA PHE A 66 -4.78 1.21 12.51
C PHE A 66 -4.22 2.45 11.80
N PHE A 67 -5.09 3.36 11.35
CA PHE A 67 -4.64 4.58 10.67
C PHE A 67 -3.88 5.53 11.60
N GLN A 68 -4.23 5.57 12.88
CA GLN A 68 -3.44 6.28 13.88
C GLN A 68 -2.06 5.64 14.07
N PHE A 69 -1.98 4.31 14.01
CA PHE A 69 -0.69 3.62 13.99
C PHE A 69 0.17 4.04 12.79
N LEU A 70 -0.41 4.13 11.58
CA LEU A 70 0.32 4.51 10.38
C LEU A 70 0.97 5.91 10.49
N ASN A 71 0.44 6.83 11.29
CA ASN A 71 1.08 8.12 11.53
C ASN A 71 2.47 8.02 12.20
N ASN A 72 2.79 6.88 12.83
CA ASN A 72 4.05 6.60 13.51
C ASN A 72 4.84 5.47 12.82
N LEU A 73 4.66 5.34 11.49
CA LEU A 73 5.27 4.25 10.72
C LEU A 73 6.81 4.28 10.73
N GLU A 74 7.43 5.44 10.94
CA GLU A 74 8.89 5.57 11.03
C GLU A 74 9.43 4.98 12.34
N ASP A 75 8.80 5.27 13.48
CA ASP A 75 9.18 4.70 14.78
C ASP A 75 8.95 3.18 14.80
N PHE A 76 7.85 2.74 14.20
CA PHE A 76 7.61 1.31 13.98
C PHE A 76 8.71 0.67 13.13
N ALA A 77 9.14 1.32 12.04
CA ALA A 77 10.21 0.80 11.19
C ALA A 77 11.53 0.62 11.96
N ILE A 78 11.86 1.55 12.86
CA ILE A 78 13.04 1.45 13.74
C ILE A 78 12.91 0.24 14.67
N ALA A 79 11.76 0.07 15.32
CA ALA A 79 11.50 -1.09 16.20
C ALA A 79 11.63 -2.41 15.43
N MET A 80 11.10 -2.48 14.20
CA MET A 80 11.21 -3.67 13.34
C MET A 80 12.65 -3.97 12.91
N GLN A 81 13.46 -2.94 12.64
CA GLN A 81 14.87 -3.12 12.33
C GLN A 81 15.65 -3.76 13.50
N MET A 82 15.31 -3.39 14.75
CA MET A 82 15.93 -4.00 15.93
C MET A 82 15.63 -5.49 16.06
N TYR A 83 14.39 -5.93 15.80
CA TYR A 83 14.03 -7.36 15.80
C TYR A 83 14.80 -8.15 14.74
N ASN A 84 14.92 -7.59 13.54
CA ASN A 84 15.68 -8.21 12.46
C ASN A 84 17.18 -8.29 12.78
N PHE A 85 17.76 -7.26 13.41
CA PHE A 85 19.16 -7.30 13.87
C PHE A 85 19.39 -8.41 14.91
N ALA A 86 18.40 -8.68 15.76
CA ALA A 86 18.43 -9.78 16.72
C ALA A 86 18.16 -11.17 16.10
N SER A 87 18.03 -11.28 14.77
CA SER A 87 17.71 -12.53 14.06
C SER A 87 16.46 -13.25 14.57
N ARG A 88 15.45 -12.47 15.00
CA ARG A 88 14.14 -13.00 15.40
C ARG A 88 13.18 -12.95 14.22
N SER A 89 12.43 -14.04 14.02
CA SER A 89 11.29 -14.03 13.11
C SER A 89 10.24 -13.03 13.59
N ILE A 90 9.59 -12.38 12.62
CA ILE A 90 8.58 -11.36 12.86
C ILE A 90 7.22 -12.01 12.70
N GLY A 91 6.67 -12.49 13.82
CA GLY A 91 5.29 -12.97 13.89
C GLY A 91 4.30 -11.86 14.25
N GLN A 92 3.03 -12.24 14.36
CA GLN A 92 1.94 -11.35 14.77
C GLN A 92 2.18 -10.73 16.15
N ASP A 93 2.79 -11.47 17.09
CA ASP A 93 3.06 -10.98 18.43
C ASP A 93 4.18 -9.92 18.46
N GLU A 94 5.27 -10.16 17.72
CA GLU A 94 6.33 -9.18 17.53
C GLU A 94 5.80 -7.90 16.87
N PHE A 95 4.95 -8.05 15.84
CA PHE A 95 4.30 -6.92 15.18
C PHE A 95 3.43 -6.12 16.15
N ALA A 96 2.54 -6.78 16.90
CA ALA A 96 1.67 -6.13 17.86
C ALA A 96 2.46 -5.39 18.95
N ARG A 97 3.56 -5.99 19.43
CA ARG A 97 4.47 -5.34 20.38
C ARG A 97 5.18 -4.13 19.78
N ALA A 98 5.65 -4.22 18.54
CA ALA A 98 6.30 -3.10 17.86
C ALA A 98 5.32 -1.93 17.66
N VAL A 99 4.06 -2.20 17.30
CA VAL A 99 3.01 -1.17 17.22
C VAL A 99 2.78 -0.51 18.58
N TYR A 100 2.69 -1.30 19.65
CA TYR A 100 2.51 -0.76 21.00
C TYR A 100 3.69 0.12 21.43
N VAL A 101 4.93 -0.29 21.14
CA VAL A 101 6.13 0.50 21.45
C VAL A 101 6.16 1.81 20.66
N ALA A 102 5.79 1.78 19.38
CA ALA A 102 5.81 2.97 18.53
C ALA A 102 4.70 3.98 18.84
N THR A 103 3.56 3.53 19.39
CA THR A 103 2.33 4.36 19.40
C THR A 103 1.59 4.39 20.74
N GLY A 104 1.89 3.47 21.65
CA GLY A 104 1.09 3.21 22.84
C GLY A 104 -0.26 2.53 22.58
N LEU A 105 -0.62 2.27 21.31
CA LEU A 105 -1.89 1.66 20.92
C LEU A 105 -1.79 0.14 20.97
N LYS A 106 -2.89 -0.50 21.39
CA LYS A 106 -3.04 -1.97 21.35
C LYS A 106 -4.01 -2.33 20.24
N LEU A 107 -3.47 -2.81 19.12
CA LEU A 107 -4.31 -3.35 18.05
C LEU A 107 -4.98 -4.66 18.52
N THR A 108 -6.20 -4.89 18.08
CA THR A 108 -6.91 -6.13 18.40
C THR A 108 -6.23 -7.31 17.70
N ARG A 109 -6.34 -8.51 18.30
CA ARG A 109 -5.84 -9.74 17.68
C ARG A 109 -6.45 -9.97 16.29
N HIS A 110 -7.74 -9.63 16.13
CA HIS A 110 -8.44 -9.74 14.86
C HIS A 110 -7.80 -8.84 13.79
N LEU A 111 -7.60 -7.55 14.10
CA LEU A 111 -6.98 -6.61 13.18
C LEU A 111 -5.56 -7.01 12.78
N VAL A 112 -4.73 -7.42 13.75
CA VAL A 112 -3.35 -7.90 13.47
C VAL A 112 -3.38 -9.13 12.56
N HIS A 113 -4.27 -10.09 12.84
CA HIS A 113 -4.44 -11.27 12.00
C HIS A 113 -4.85 -10.91 10.57
N THR A 114 -5.84 -10.01 10.42
CA THR A 114 -6.29 -9.54 9.11
C THR A 114 -5.17 -8.86 8.33
N ILE A 115 -4.35 -8.02 8.97
CA ILE A 115 -3.19 -7.38 8.32
C ILE A 115 -2.21 -8.44 7.80
N PHE A 116 -1.88 -9.45 8.62
CA PHE A 116 -1.00 -10.53 8.18
C PHE A 116 -1.60 -11.26 6.99
N LYS A 117 -2.88 -11.63 7.02
CA LYS A 117 -3.52 -12.31 5.88
C LYS A 117 -3.65 -11.47 4.62
N ILE A 118 -3.66 -10.15 4.73
CA ILE A 118 -3.55 -9.27 3.56
C ILE A 118 -2.14 -9.36 2.97
N PHE A 119 -1.10 -9.18 3.77
CA PHE A 119 0.27 -8.97 3.28
C PHE A 119 1.17 -10.22 3.24
N ASP A 120 0.67 -11.36 3.70
CA ASP A 120 1.30 -12.69 3.61
C ASP A 120 0.95 -13.34 2.26
N VAL A 121 1.76 -13.01 1.24
CA VAL A 121 1.54 -13.46 -0.15
C VAL A 121 2.06 -14.88 -0.38
N ASP A 122 3.11 -15.28 0.34
CA ASP A 122 3.75 -16.60 0.25
C ASP A 122 3.22 -17.63 1.26
N HIS A 123 2.30 -17.22 2.13
CA HIS A 123 1.60 -18.07 3.09
C HIS A 123 2.53 -18.73 4.11
N ASP A 124 3.57 -18.00 4.53
CA ASP A 124 4.54 -18.44 5.54
C ASP A 124 4.19 -17.96 6.96
N ASP A 125 3.04 -17.29 7.11
CA ASP A 125 2.56 -16.64 8.34
C ASP A 125 3.50 -15.55 8.89
N GLN A 126 4.45 -15.08 8.08
CA GLN A 126 5.34 -13.97 8.40
C GLN A 126 5.02 -12.74 7.54
N LEU A 127 5.42 -11.58 8.06
CA LEU A 127 5.25 -10.32 7.35
C LEU A 127 6.60 -9.88 6.79
N SER A 128 6.67 -9.69 5.47
CA SER A 128 7.75 -8.92 4.84
C SER A 128 7.64 -7.46 5.27
N TYR A 129 8.22 -7.12 6.43
CA TYR A 129 8.07 -5.79 7.04
C TYR A 129 8.54 -4.65 6.13
N LYS A 130 9.55 -4.90 5.28
CA LYS A 130 10.06 -3.92 4.31
C LYS A 130 9.01 -3.58 3.26
N GLU A 131 8.34 -4.60 2.73
CA GLU A 131 7.27 -4.44 1.74
C GLU A 131 6.06 -3.77 2.38
N PHE A 132 5.62 -4.26 3.53
CA PHE A 132 4.54 -3.66 4.31
C PHE A 132 4.78 -2.16 4.56
N ILE A 133 5.96 -1.77 5.07
CA ILE A 133 6.31 -0.37 5.31
C ILE A 133 6.32 0.42 3.99
N GLY A 134 6.82 -0.16 2.89
CA GLY A 134 6.82 0.47 1.57
C GLY A 134 5.40 0.81 1.08
N ILE A 135 4.50 -0.17 1.15
CA ILE A 135 3.10 -0.03 0.75
C ILE A 135 2.39 0.99 1.65
N MET A 136 2.57 0.90 2.97
CA MET A 136 1.95 1.82 3.92
C MET A 136 2.48 3.26 3.79
N LYS A 137 3.76 3.43 3.42
CA LYS A 137 4.30 4.75 3.05
C LYS A 137 3.56 5.30 1.84
N ASP A 138 3.42 4.54 0.75
CA ASP A 138 2.68 5.01 -0.43
C ASP A 138 1.24 5.41 -0.08
N ARG A 139 0.56 4.59 0.74
CA ARG A 139 -0.82 4.85 1.21
C ARG A 139 -0.94 6.15 2.03
N LEU A 140 0.02 6.45 2.91
CA LEU A 140 0.05 7.68 3.71
C LEU A 140 0.22 8.93 2.83
N HIS A 141 0.98 8.82 1.74
CA HIS A 141 1.19 9.93 0.81
C HIS A 141 -0.01 10.16 -0.13
N ARG A 142 -1.01 9.27 -0.15
CA ARG A 142 -2.25 9.39 -0.97
C ARG A 142 -1.98 9.76 -2.44
N GLY A 143 -0.90 9.24 -3.03
CA GLY A 143 -0.51 9.52 -4.41
C GLY A 143 0.14 10.90 -4.66
N ALA A 144 0.39 11.70 -3.62
CA ALA A 144 1.04 13.01 -3.75
C ALA A 144 2.53 12.94 -4.11
N ARG A 145 3.17 11.77 -3.94
CA ARG A 145 4.52 11.53 -4.44
C ARG A 145 4.49 11.32 -5.95
N VAL A 146 4.44 12.42 -6.69
CA VAL A 146 4.88 12.40 -8.08
C VAL A 146 6.38 12.09 -8.04
N LYS A 147 6.76 10.81 -8.24
CA LYS A 147 8.13 10.53 -8.68
C LYS A 147 8.29 11.40 -9.91
N ALA A 148 9.13 12.43 -9.84
CA ALA A 148 9.48 13.25 -10.99
C ALA A 148 10.13 12.31 -12.01
N ARG A 149 9.30 11.64 -12.81
CA ARG A 149 9.73 10.93 -13.99
C ARG A 149 10.25 12.06 -14.87
N HIS A 150 11.56 12.17 -14.95
CA HIS A 150 12.23 12.99 -15.95
C HIS A 150 11.54 12.70 -17.28
N HIS A 151 10.73 13.63 -17.75
CA HIS A 151 9.88 13.47 -18.92
C HIS A 151 10.76 13.64 -20.17
N THR A 152 11.77 12.80 -20.36
CA THR A 152 12.58 12.79 -21.58
C THR A 152 11.92 11.98 -22.70
N SER A 153 10.84 11.26 -22.42
CA SER A 153 10.24 10.33 -23.39
C SER A 153 9.35 10.99 -24.45
N PHE A 154 8.62 12.07 -24.14
CA PHE A 154 7.72 12.66 -25.13
C PHE A 154 8.47 13.39 -26.26
N SER A 155 9.46 14.21 -25.91
CA SER A 155 10.27 14.96 -26.89
C SER A 155 11.22 14.06 -27.70
N GLY A 156 11.67 12.93 -27.13
CA GLY A 156 12.52 11.95 -27.83
C GLY A 156 11.77 11.20 -28.93
N CYS A 157 10.51 10.82 -28.67
CA CYS A 157 9.70 10.09 -29.64
C CYS A 157 9.32 10.95 -30.85
N VAL A 158 8.93 12.22 -30.63
CA VAL A 158 8.56 13.16 -31.71
C VAL A 158 9.76 13.54 -32.58
N ARG A 159 10.98 13.62 -32.02
CA ARG A 159 12.18 13.96 -32.79
C ARG A 159 12.70 12.84 -33.71
N SER A 160 12.34 11.59 -33.46
CA SER A 160 12.94 10.43 -34.14
C SER A 160 12.14 9.88 -35.34
N GLY A 161 10.90 10.32 -35.52
CA GLY A 161 10.00 9.86 -36.60
C GLY A 161 10.22 10.57 -37.94
N PRO A 162 10.17 11.91 -38.03
CA PRO A 162 10.13 12.61 -39.32
C PRO A 162 11.47 12.60 -40.08
N TRP A 163 12.60 12.66 -39.36
CA TRP A 163 13.92 12.82 -39.97
C TRP A 163 14.40 11.58 -40.75
N ARG A 164 13.97 10.37 -40.36
CA ARG A 164 14.34 9.14 -41.07
C ARG A 164 13.67 9.03 -42.44
N GLN A 165 12.40 9.44 -42.53
CA GLN A 165 11.66 9.45 -43.80
C GLN A 165 12.15 10.56 -44.74
N VAL A 166 12.42 11.77 -44.22
CA VAL A 166 12.95 12.87 -45.03
C VAL A 166 14.32 12.52 -45.61
N HIS A 167 15.20 11.89 -44.82
CA HIS A 167 16.53 11.48 -45.31
C HIS A 167 16.47 10.35 -46.37
N GLN A 168 15.54 9.41 -46.25
CA GLN A 168 15.33 8.38 -47.28
C GLN A 168 14.77 8.97 -48.59
N LEU A 169 13.84 9.93 -48.51
CA LEU A 169 13.31 10.61 -49.69
C LEU A 169 14.38 11.47 -50.39
N TRP A 170 15.26 12.13 -49.63
CA TRP A 170 16.33 12.96 -50.18
C TRP A 170 17.39 12.12 -50.91
N ARG A 171 17.75 10.93 -50.41
CA ARG A 171 18.63 9.99 -51.13
C ARG A 171 18.00 9.53 -52.45
N ARG A 172 16.72 9.20 -52.44
CA ARG A 172 15.99 8.70 -53.62
C ARG A 172 15.81 9.76 -54.71
N TYR A 173 15.80 11.04 -54.34
CA TYR A 173 15.78 12.16 -55.30
C TYR A 173 17.16 12.37 -55.96
N LYS A 174 18.25 12.18 -55.21
CA LYS A 174 19.63 12.37 -55.72
C LYS A 174 20.10 11.26 -56.66
N GLU A 175 19.50 10.07 -56.61
CA GLU A 175 19.78 8.96 -57.54
C GLU A 175 19.01 9.06 -58.88
N LYS A 176 18.12 10.06 -59.03
CA LYS A 176 17.34 10.31 -60.26
C LYS A 176 17.84 11.53 -61.06
N LEU A 177 18.96 12.12 -60.64
CA LEU A 177 19.72 13.15 -61.35
C LEU A 177 21.07 12.55 -61.76
#